data_AF-A0A359M5J0-F1
#
_entry.id   AF-A0A359M5J0-F1
#
_cell.length_a   1.000
_cell.length_b   1.000
_cell.length_c   1.000
_cell.angle_alpha   90.00
_cell.angle_beta   90.00
_cell.angle_gamma   90.00
#
_symmetry.space_group_name_H-M   'P 1'
#
loop_
_entity.id
_entity.type
_entity.pdbx_description
1 polymer ?
#
loop_
_entity_poly.entity_id
_entity_poly.type
_entity_poly.pdbx_seq_one_letter_code
_entity_poly.pdbx_strand_id
1 'polypeptide(L)' 'MARPKKAPQSLTPLELKIMQVLWSEGPCNVQSVHAKLESGHAFTTVQTVLNVLHQKGRVRRKLQGRAYEYRPVESKDS' A
#
# COMPACT_ATOMS: atom_id res chain seq x y z
N MET A 1 -6.91 -0.54 23.63
CA MET A 1 -6.85 -1.74 22.76
C MET A 1 -7.65 -1.43 21.49
N ALA A 2 -7.02 -1.12 20.36
CA ALA A 2 -7.72 -0.72 19.14
C ALA A 2 -7.53 -1.77 18.04
N ARG A 3 -8.55 -2.62 17.86
CA ARG A 3 -8.85 -3.49 16.70
C ARG A 3 -10.39 -3.65 16.68
N PRO A 4 -11.07 -4.04 15.59
CA PRO A 4 -10.66 -4.49 14.22
C PRO A 4 -11.45 -3.73 13.07
N LYS A 5 -11.33 -3.95 11.73
CA LYS A 5 -12.15 -4.90 10.89
C LYS A 5 -11.76 -4.87 9.35
N LYS A 6 -12.66 -4.99 8.34
CA LYS A 6 -12.67 -5.87 7.10
C LYS A 6 -11.99 -5.52 5.75
N ALA A 7 -11.68 -6.57 4.98
CA ALA A 7 -10.98 -6.55 3.71
C ALA A 7 -11.80 -5.99 2.52
N PRO A 8 -11.25 -5.10 1.68
CA PRO A 8 -11.93 -4.63 0.48
C PRO A 8 -12.08 -5.76 -0.55
N GLN A 9 -13.33 -6.09 -0.90
CA GLN A 9 -13.75 -7.27 -1.67
C GLN A 9 -13.37 -7.28 -3.19
N SER A 10 -12.26 -6.67 -3.62
CA SER A 10 -11.72 -6.84 -5.00
C SER A 10 -10.27 -6.35 -5.14
N LEU A 11 -9.37 -6.80 -4.26
CA LEU A 11 -7.93 -6.60 -4.43
C LEU A 11 -7.28 -7.87 -4.97
N THR A 12 -6.45 -7.73 -5.98
CA THR A 12 -5.55 -8.81 -6.41
C THR A 12 -4.61 -9.21 -5.27
N PRO A 13 -4.10 -10.45 -5.25
CA PRO A 13 -3.20 -10.91 -4.18
C PRO A 13 -1.98 -10.00 -3.99
N LEU A 14 -1.52 -9.33 -5.04
CA LEU A 14 -0.40 -8.39 -5.01
C LEU A 14 -0.79 -7.04 -4.37
N GLU A 15 -1.95 -6.49 -4.73
CA GLU A 15 -2.52 -5.30 -4.07
C GLU A 15 -2.68 -5.53 -2.56
N LEU A 16 -3.16 -6.72 -2.19
CA LEU A 16 -3.39 -7.09 -0.80
C LEU A 16 -2.07 -7.24 -0.02
N LYS A 17 -1.00 -7.79 -0.62
CA LYS A 17 0.34 -7.78 -0.01
C LYS A 17 0.84 -6.36 0.25
N ILE A 18 0.72 -5.47 -0.72
CA ILE A 18 1.15 -4.06 -0.58
C ILE A 18 0.37 -3.35 0.52
N MET A 19 -0.96 -3.51 0.56
CA MET A 19 -1.79 -2.94 1.63
C MET A 19 -1.45 -3.53 3.01
N GLN A 20 -1.11 -4.81 3.10
CA GLN A 20 -0.66 -5.41 4.38
C GLN A 20 0.63 -4.79 4.89
N VAL A 21 1.60 -4.53 4.01
CA VAL A 21 2.85 -3.83 4.38
C VAL A 21 2.53 -2.42 4.85
N LEU A 22 1.71 -1.67 4.09
CA LEU A 22 1.28 -0.31 4.43
C LEU A 22 0.45 -0.25 5.73
N TRP A 23 -0.34 -1.26 6.06
CA TRP A 23 -1.07 -1.33 7.34
C TRP A 23 -0.18 -1.72 8.51
N SER A 24 0.87 -2.50 8.27
CA SER A 24 1.78 -2.97 9.33
C SER A 24 2.87 -1.95 9.67
N GLU A 25 3.47 -1.32 8.66
CA GLU A 25 4.49 -0.27 8.85
C GLU A 25 3.90 1.14 8.91
N GLY A 26 2.71 1.33 8.34
CA GLY A 26 2.10 2.65 8.22
C GLY A 26 2.60 3.41 6.98
N PRO A 27 2.68 4.75 7.05
CA PRO A 27 2.99 5.58 5.90
C PRO A 27 4.42 5.35 5.38
N CYS A 28 4.55 4.74 4.19
CA CYS A 28 5.85 4.31 3.63
C CYS A 28 5.98 4.68 2.15
N ASN A 29 7.21 4.82 1.66
CA ASN A 29 7.46 5.09 0.24
C ASN A 29 7.51 3.80 -0.61
N VAL A 30 7.53 3.93 -1.93
CA VAL A 30 7.59 2.77 -2.86
C VAL A 30 8.80 1.89 -2.59
N GLN A 31 9.96 2.47 -2.26
CA GLN A 31 11.18 1.71 -1.99
C GLN A 31 11.06 0.88 -0.72
N SER A 32 10.49 1.44 0.35
CA SER A 32 10.23 0.73 1.60
C SER A 32 9.26 -0.44 1.37
N VAL A 33 8.16 -0.19 0.65
CA VAL A 33 7.20 -1.25 0.29
C VAL A 33 7.86 -2.34 -0.56
N HIS A 34 8.66 -1.95 -1.56
CA HIS A 34 9.38 -2.88 -2.43
C HIS A 34 10.41 -3.71 -1.66
N ALA A 35 11.19 -3.09 -0.77
CA ALA A 35 12.15 -3.78 0.09
C ALA A 35 11.49 -4.81 1.00
N LYS A 36 10.23 -4.58 1.39
CA LYS A 36 9.45 -5.47 2.28
C LYS A 36 8.67 -6.54 1.56
N LEU A 37 8.38 -6.35 0.28
CA LEU A 37 7.65 -7.32 -0.53
C LEU A 37 8.49 -8.55 -0.92
N GLU A 38 9.72 -8.65 -0.42
CA GLU A 38 10.79 -9.57 -0.82
C GLU A 38 11.20 -9.42 -2.31
N SER A 39 12.47 -9.71 -2.59
CA SER A 39 13.20 -9.38 -3.83
C SER A 39 12.68 -10.05 -5.13
N GLY A 40 11.54 -10.74 -5.10
CA GLY A 40 10.96 -11.42 -6.26
C GLY A 40 10.08 -10.54 -7.16
N HIS A 41 9.74 -9.32 -6.73
CA HIS A 41 8.84 -8.44 -7.46
C HIS A 41 9.57 -7.22 -8.05
N ALA A 42 9.28 -6.89 -9.31
CA ALA A 42 9.86 -5.72 -9.96
C ALA A 42 9.36 -4.42 -9.30
N PHE A 43 10.24 -3.43 -9.20
CA PHE A 43 9.89 -2.10 -8.67
C PHE A 43 8.75 -1.45 -9.45
N THR A 44 8.76 -1.61 -10.78
CA THR A 44 7.71 -1.12 -11.69
C THR A 44 6.36 -1.79 -11.42
N THR A 45 6.36 -3.06 -11.03
CA THR A 45 5.15 -3.79 -10.64
C THR A 45 4.57 -3.20 -9.35
N VAL A 46 5.40 -2.99 -8.32
CA VAL A 46 4.95 -2.36 -7.06
C VAL A 46 4.43 -0.94 -7.31
N GLN A 47 5.15 -0.17 -8.14
CA GLN A 47 4.75 1.19 -8.51
C GLN A 47 3.43 1.22 -9.28
N THR A 48 3.25 0.32 -10.25
CA THR A 48 1.99 0.20 -11.02
C THR A 48 0.84 -0.14 -10.09
N VAL A 49 1.01 -1.12 -9.20
CA VAL A 49 -0.04 -1.52 -8.25
C VAL A 49 -0.37 -0.41 -7.26
N LEU A 50 0.63 0.31 -6.73
CA LEU A 50 0.40 1.49 -5.90
C LEU A 50 -0.35 2.58 -6.66
N ASN A 51 -0.08 2.76 -7.95
CA ASN A 51 -0.78 3.72 -8.79
C ASN A 51 -2.24 3.28 -9.04
N VAL A 52 -2.49 2.01 -9.30
CA VAL A 52 -3.85 1.45 -9.42
C VAL A 52 -4.62 1.61 -8.12
N LEU A 53 -4.01 1.28 -6.97
CA LEU A 53 -4.62 1.51 -5.65
C LEU A 53 -4.89 2.99 -5.40
N HIS A 54 -4.02 3.88 -5.88
CA HIS A 54 -4.21 5.32 -5.76
C HIS A 54 -5.38 5.80 -6.62
N GLN A 55 -5.47 5.34 -7.87
CA GLN A 55 -6.58 5.65 -8.76
C GLN A 55 -7.92 5.07 -8.26
N LYS A 56 -7.89 3.89 -7.64
CA LYS A 56 -9.04 3.30 -6.94
C LYS A 56 -9.39 4.04 -5.63
N GLY A 57 -8.59 5.01 -5.19
CA GLY A 57 -8.82 5.76 -3.94
C GLY A 57 -8.46 5.00 -2.66
N ARG A 58 -7.78 3.84 -2.75
CA ARG A 58 -7.41 2.98 -1.61
C ARG A 58 -6.13 3.43 -0.91
N VAL A 59 -5.21 4.09 -1.63
CA VAL A 59 -4.01 4.74 -1.05
C VAL A 59 -3.88 6.21 -1.48
N ARG A 60 -3.32 7.05 -0.62
CA ARG A 60 -2.94 8.43 -0.93
C ARG A 60 -1.43 8.52 -0.96
N ARG A 61 -0.89 9.13 -2.01
CA ARG A 61 0.49 9.61 -1.99
C ARG A 61 0.54 11.04 -1.47
N LYS A 62 1.49 11.34 -0.61
CA LYS A 62 1.83 12.68 -0.18
C LYS A 62 3.32 12.88 -0.40
N LEU A 63 3.70 14.00 -1.00
CA LEU A 63 5.10 14.38 -1.06
C LEU A 63 5.54 14.76 0.36
N GLN A 64 6.46 13.98 0.93
CA GLN A 64 7.03 14.23 2.25
C GLN A 64 8.53 14.42 2.09
N GLY A 65 8.97 15.68 2.11
CA GLY A 65 10.36 16.07 1.85
C GLY A 65 10.78 15.74 0.42
N ARG A 66 11.63 14.71 0.27
CA ARG A 66 12.19 14.26 -1.03
C ARG A 66 11.59 12.97 -1.58
N ALA A 67 10.64 12.35 -0.87
CA ALA A 67 10.04 11.09 -1.29
C ALA A 67 8.51 11.17 -1.31
N TYR A 68 7.89 10.35 -2.16
CA TYR A 68 6.45 10.13 -2.12
C TYR A 68 6.13 9.08 -1.07
N GLU A 69 5.48 9.50 0.02
CA GLU A 69 4.91 8.60 1.02
C GLU A 69 3.53 8.17 0.60
N TYR A 70 3.32 6.85 0.57
CA TYR A 70 2.03 6.23 0.34
C TYR A 70 1.43 5.90 1.70
N ARG A 71 0.19 6.35 1.90
CA ARG A 71 -0.60 6.10 3.10
C ARG A 71 -1.86 5.37 2.69
N PRO A 72 -2.26 4.30 3.39
CA PRO A 72 -3.55 3.67 3.16
C PRO A 72 -4.65 4.69 3.53
N VAL A 73 -5.56 5.00 2.59
CA VAL A 73 -6.70 5.92 2.85
C VAL A 73 -7.80 5.20 3.59
N GLU A 74 -7.91 3.89 3.34
CA GLU A 74 -8.85 3.05 4.04
C GLU A 74 -8.13 2.21 5.08
N SER A 75 -8.58 2.40 6.31
CA SER A 75 -8.54 1.31 7.28
C SER A 75 -9.46 0.25 6.74
N LYS A 76 -8.95 -0.98 6.63
CA LYS A 76 -9.69 -2.21 6.32
C LYS A 76 -11.09 -2.16 6.98
N ASP A 77 -12.17 -1.74 6.30
CA ASP A 77 -13.56 -2.18 6.52
C ASP A 77 -14.53 -1.76 5.39
N SER A 78 -15.01 -2.75 4.62
CA SER A 78 -16.43 -2.90 4.24
C SER A 78 -16.82 -4.35 4.46
#